data_AF-A0A915ZC66-F1
#
_entry.id   AF-A0A915ZC66-F1
#
_cell.length_a   1.000
_cell.length_b   1.000
_cell.length_c   1.000
_cell.angle_alpha   90.00
_cell.angle_beta   90.00
_cell.angle_gamma   90.00
#
_symmetry.space_group_name_H-M   'P 1'
#
loop_
_entity.id
_entity.type
_entity.pdbx_description
1 polymer ?
#
loop_
_entity_poly.entity_id
_entity_poly.type
_entity_poly.pdbx_seq_one_letter_code
_entity_poly.pdbx_strand_id
1 'polypeptide(L)'
;MNKISRTWVRNLPIVVKYINDSITCQLGISPVDAIEKEEVLAKPSYPQDGPIIDFDEEKLSGNVLVRYLLYSSDLKGGRRRTGDLNWSPHIYHIRQSMVQKNQLVLYWLEEVPFGLINNDDYILKHPERSFV
;
A
#
# COMPACT_ATOMS: atom_id res chain seq x y z
N MET A 1 15.96 -2.93 -42.06
CA MET A 1 15.91 -4.07 -41.10
C MET A 1 16.49 -3.61 -39.78
N ASN A 2 15.69 -3.51 -38.71
CA ASN A 2 16.20 -3.15 -37.38
C ASN A 2 17.01 -4.33 -36.82
N LYS A 3 18.31 -4.17 -36.63
CA LYS A 3 19.16 -5.14 -35.91
C LYS A 3 18.75 -5.13 -34.44
N ILE A 4 17.91 -6.09 -34.05
CA ILE A 4 17.60 -6.30 -32.63
C ILE A 4 18.87 -6.83 -31.95
N SER A 5 19.39 -6.06 -30.99
CA SER A 5 20.55 -6.44 -30.20
C SER A 5 20.24 -7.71 -29.38
N ARG A 6 21.04 -8.77 -29.55
CA ARG A 6 20.95 -10.03 -28.78
C ARG A 6 21.94 -10.08 -27.62
N THR A 7 22.58 -8.96 -27.29
CA THR A 7 23.61 -8.88 -26.25
C THR A 7 23.04 -9.23 -24.87
N TRP A 8 21.78 -8.87 -24.61
CA TRP A 8 21.10 -9.22 -23.36
C TRP A 8 20.98 -10.74 -23.16
N VAL A 9 20.75 -11.52 -24.23
CA VAL A 9 20.68 -12.99 -24.17
C VAL A 9 22.02 -13.58 -23.75
N ARG A 10 23.13 -13.03 -24.27
CA ARG A 10 24.49 -13.47 -23.91
C ARG A 10 24.85 -13.12 -22.47
N ASN A 11 24.36 -11.98 -21.96
CA ASN A 11 24.66 -11.50 -20.62
C ASN A 11 23.72 -12.10 -19.55
N LEU A 12 22.58 -12.66 -19.96
CA LEU A 12 21.55 -13.15 -19.05
C LEU A 12 22.09 -14.18 -18.03
N PRO A 13 22.90 -15.19 -18.40
CA PRO A 13 23.42 -16.14 -17.41
C PRO A 13 24.32 -15.49 -16.37
N ILE A 14 25.10 -14.48 -16.78
CA ILE A 14 26.00 -13.73 -15.90
C ILE A 14 25.19 -12.93 -14.89
N VAL A 15 24.14 -12.23 -15.36
CA VAL A 15 23.28 -11.41 -14.51
C VAL A 15 22.48 -12.28 -13.53
N VAL A 16 21.91 -13.39 -14.00
CA VAL A 16 21.15 -14.32 -13.13
C VAL A 16 22.04 -14.89 -12.05
N LYS A 17 23.25 -15.35 -12.41
CA LYS A 17 24.24 -15.83 -11.43
C LYS A 17 24.56 -14.75 -10.40
N TYR A 18 24.87 -13.54 -10.86
CA TYR A 18 25.18 -12.42 -9.98
C TYR A 18 24.05 -12.11 -8.99
N ILE A 19 22.80 -12.04 -9.45
CA ILE A 19 21.64 -11.76 -8.60
C ILE A 19 21.46 -12.86 -7.54
N ASN A 20 21.57 -14.13 -7.92
CA ASN A 20 21.34 -15.26 -7.03
C ASN A 20 22.45 -15.46 -6.00
N ASP A 21 23.69 -15.08 -6.32
CA ASP A 21 24.83 -15.18 -5.42
C ASP A 21 25.00 -13.91 -4.56
N SER A 22 24.35 -12.80 -4.92
CA SER A 22 24.47 -11.53 -4.19
C SER A 22 23.60 -11.50 -2.92
N ILE A 23 24.17 -10.99 -1.83
CA ILE A 23 23.44 -10.77 -0.57
C ILE A 23 22.39 -9.67 -0.79
N THR A 24 21.13 -9.99 -0.49
CA THR A 24 20.05 -9.00 -0.60
C THR A 24 19.95 -8.15 0.66
N CYS A 25 19.66 -6.85 0.51
CA CYS A 25 19.42 -5.97 1.66
C CYS A 25 18.20 -6.41 2.50
N GLN A 26 17.23 -7.05 1.85
CA GLN A 26 15.98 -7.48 2.48
C GLN A 26 16.16 -8.72 3.34
N LEU A 27 16.90 -9.74 2.87
CA LEU A 27 17.09 -10.99 3.61
C LEU A 27 18.39 -11.01 4.43
N GLY A 28 19.36 -10.16 4.07
CA GLY A 28 20.71 -10.19 4.64
C GLY A 28 21.52 -11.43 4.25
N ILE A 29 21.00 -12.27 3.34
CA ILE A 29 21.63 -13.46 2.78
C ILE A 29 21.42 -13.51 1.26
N SER A 30 22.18 -14.36 0.57
CA SER A 30 22.03 -14.59 -0.86
C SER A 30 20.77 -15.45 -1.15
N PRO A 31 20.10 -15.26 -2.30
CA PRO A 31 18.97 -16.11 -2.69
C PRO A 31 19.34 -17.60 -2.77
N VAL A 32 20.55 -17.95 -3.21
CA VAL A 32 21.00 -19.34 -3.29
C VAL A 32 21.14 -19.99 -1.92
N ASP A 33 21.53 -19.24 -0.89
CA ASP A 33 21.55 -19.76 0.49
C ASP A 33 20.16 -19.72 1.15
N ALA A 34 19.31 -18.79 0.72
CA ALA A 34 17.96 -18.62 1.24
C ALA A 34 17.02 -19.78 0.83
N ILE A 35 17.15 -20.27 -0.40
CA ILE A 35 16.27 -21.33 -0.93
C ILE A 35 16.47 -22.69 -0.24
N GLU A 36 17.64 -22.92 0.36
CA GLU A 36 17.93 -24.15 1.12
C GLU A 36 17.32 -24.15 2.53
N LYS A 37 16.88 -22.98 3.02
CA LYS A 37 16.30 -22.84 4.36
C LYS A 37 14.79 -23.08 4.31
N GLU A 38 14.27 -23.71 5.37
CA GLU A 38 12.83 -23.92 5.55
C GLU A 38 12.09 -22.57 5.70
N GLU A 39 12.69 -21.64 6.44
CA GLU A 39 12.15 -20.29 6.64
C GLU A 39 13.28 -19.24 6.59
N VAL A 40 12.95 -18.05 6.05
CA VAL A 40 13.85 -16.90 5.99
C VAL A 40 13.13 -15.67 6.48
N LEU A 41 13.69 -15.02 7.50
CA LEU A 41 13.18 -13.75 8.00
C LEU A 41 13.57 -12.63 7.04
N ALA A 42 12.57 -11.95 6.50
CA ALA A 42 12.75 -10.80 5.62
C ALA A 42 12.56 -9.50 6.40
N LYS A 43 13.46 -8.54 6.18
CA LYS A 43 13.22 -7.15 6.56
C LYS A 43 12.03 -6.62 5.74
N PRO A 44 11.24 -5.69 6.29
CA PRO A 44 10.22 -5.00 5.51
C PRO A 44 10.87 -4.30 4.30
N SER A 45 10.17 -4.30 3.17
CA SER A 45 10.64 -3.67 1.92
C SER A 45 10.72 -2.15 1.99
N TYR A 46 10.06 -1.55 2.98
CA TYR A 46 10.05 -0.12 3.24
C TYR A 46 10.40 0.14 4.70
N PRO A 47 11.19 1.19 5.00
CA PRO A 47 11.33 1.66 6.37
C PRO A 47 9.94 1.99 6.90
N GLN A 48 9.55 1.36 8.01
CA GLN A 48 8.40 1.83 8.77
C GLN A 48 8.85 3.08 9.54
N ASP A 49 8.81 4.23 8.88
CA ASP A 49 9.02 5.54 9.50
C ASP A 49 7.76 6.05 10.23
N GLY A 50 6.70 5.24 10.25
CA GLY A 50 5.59 5.44 11.17
C GLY A 50 6.00 5.06 12.59
N PRO A 51 5.24 5.50 13.62
CA PRO A 51 5.42 4.94 14.95
C PRO A 51 5.44 3.42 14.82
N ILE A 52 6.42 2.78 15.48
CA ILE A 52 6.31 1.38 15.90
C ILE A 52 4.85 1.20 16.30
N ILE A 53 4.17 0.18 15.79
CA ILE A 53 2.75 -0.08 16.05
C ILE A 53 2.55 -0.32 17.57
N ASP A 54 2.69 0.72 18.37
CA ASP A 54 1.94 0.99 19.58
C ASP A 54 0.61 1.42 19.00
N PHE A 55 -0.33 0.50 19.10
CA PHE A 55 -1.65 0.52 18.49
C PHE A 55 -2.58 1.58 19.11
N ASP A 56 -2.03 2.72 19.49
CA ASP A 56 -2.75 3.90 19.92
C ASP A 56 -3.03 4.77 18.69
N GLU A 57 -3.65 4.18 17.67
CA GLU A 57 -4.15 4.93 16.52
C GLU A 57 -5.19 5.94 17.03
N GLU A 58 -4.95 7.23 16.76
CA GLU A 58 -5.84 8.29 17.22
C GLU A 58 -7.21 8.14 16.53
N LYS A 59 -8.23 7.80 17.33
CA LYS A 59 -9.59 7.63 16.86
C LYS A 59 -10.14 8.93 16.25
N LEU A 60 -10.66 8.84 15.04
CA LEU A 60 -11.35 9.93 14.36
C LEU A 60 -12.63 10.32 15.13
N SER A 61 -12.88 11.63 15.19
CA SER A 61 -14.13 12.16 15.74
C SER A 61 -15.33 11.76 14.86
N GLY A 62 -16.47 11.45 15.48
CA GLY A 62 -17.67 11.01 14.77
C GLY A 62 -18.28 12.07 13.83
N ASN A 63 -17.94 13.35 14.03
CA ASN A 63 -18.43 14.46 13.20
C ASN A 63 -17.61 14.64 11.91
N VAL A 64 -16.59 13.81 11.69
CA VAL A 64 -15.74 13.88 10.50
C VAL A 64 -16.38 13.10 9.36
N LEU A 65 -16.43 13.73 8.19
CA LEU A 65 -16.74 13.08 6.93
C LEU A 65 -15.50 12.40 6.36
N VAL A 66 -15.66 11.16 5.89
CA VAL A 66 -14.56 10.34 5.38
C VAL A 66 -14.88 9.77 3.99
N ARG A 67 -13.81 9.52 3.22
CA ARG A 67 -13.85 8.71 1.99
C ARG A 67 -12.87 7.56 2.16
N TYR A 68 -13.25 6.36 1.74
CA TYR A 68 -12.32 5.23 1.73
C TYR A 68 -11.58 5.13 0.39
N LEU A 69 -10.37 4.57 0.45
CA LEU A 69 -9.56 4.26 -0.72
C LEU A 69 -10.20 3.09 -1.48
N LEU A 70 -10.43 3.23 -2.79
CA LEU A 70 -10.96 2.12 -3.59
C LEU A 70 -9.97 0.95 -3.54
N TYR A 71 -10.44 -0.24 -3.15
CA TYR A 71 -9.65 -1.44 -3.31
C TYR A 71 -9.62 -1.82 -4.79
N SER A 72 -8.56 -2.47 -5.25
CA SER A 72 -8.43 -2.88 -6.65
C SER A 72 -9.55 -3.82 -7.12
N SER A 73 -10.24 -4.51 -6.20
CA SER A 73 -11.40 -5.37 -6.48
C SER A 73 -12.70 -4.61 -6.71
N ASP A 74 -12.82 -3.38 -6.22
CA ASP A 74 -14.03 -2.55 -6.34
C ASP A 74 -14.08 -1.87 -7.72
N LEU A 75 -13.04 -2.05 -8.54
CA LEU A 75 -12.89 -1.49 -9.87
C LEU A 75 -13.77 -2.23 -10.88
N LYS A 76 -15.03 -1.82 -11.01
CA LYS A 76 -15.84 -2.15 -12.19
C LYS A 76 -15.59 -1.16 -13.33
N GLY A 77 -14.56 -1.47 -14.14
CA GLY A 77 -14.41 -0.95 -15.51
C GLY A 77 -13.77 0.44 -15.66
N GLY A 78 -12.64 0.49 -16.36
CA GLY A 78 -12.07 1.73 -16.91
C GLY A 78 -10.56 1.89 -16.73
N ARG A 79 -9.89 2.50 -17.73
CA ARG A 79 -8.47 2.87 -17.70
C ARG A 79 -8.31 4.22 -16.99
N ARG A 80 -8.04 4.22 -15.68
CA ARG A 80 -7.64 5.42 -14.95
C ARG A 80 -6.20 5.82 -15.28
N ARG A 81 -5.92 7.12 -15.33
CA ARG A 81 -4.55 7.65 -15.43
C ARG A 81 -3.90 7.60 -14.04
N THR A 82 -2.58 7.52 -13.99
CA THR A 82 -1.80 7.49 -12.74
C THR A 82 -2.08 8.68 -11.81
N GLY A 83 -2.64 9.79 -12.34
CA GLY A 83 -3.03 10.97 -11.56
C GLY A 83 -4.50 11.03 -11.12
N ASP A 84 -5.33 10.04 -11.46
CA ASP A 84 -6.73 10.03 -11.02
C ASP A 84 -6.80 9.67 -9.53
N LEU A 85 -7.67 10.37 -8.79
CA LEU A 85 -7.92 10.10 -7.38
C LEU A 85 -8.42 8.66 -7.21
N ASN A 86 -7.68 7.85 -6.43
CA ASN A 86 -8.04 6.47 -6.10
C ASN A 86 -9.16 6.36 -5.04
N TRP A 87 -9.89 7.44 -4.77
CA TRP A 87 -10.88 7.50 -3.70
C TRP A 87 -12.27 7.10 -4.18
N SER A 88 -13.08 6.57 -3.26
CA SER A 88 -14.51 6.35 -3.50
C SER A 88 -15.20 7.68 -3.85
N PRO A 89 -16.11 7.69 -4.85
CA PRO A 89 -16.90 8.87 -5.15
C PRO A 89 -17.92 9.17 -4.03
N HIS A 90 -18.17 8.23 -3.13
CA HIS A 90 -19.09 8.36 -2.00
C HIS A 90 -18.40 8.89 -0.75
N ILE A 91 -19.13 9.69 0.02
CA ILE A 91 -18.71 10.24 1.32
C ILE A 91 -19.55 9.56 2.40
N TYR A 92 -18.94 9.33 3.57
CA TYR A 92 -19.57 8.64 4.68
C TYR A 92 -19.47 9.42 5.99
N HIS A 93 -20.51 9.30 6.82
CA HIS A 93 -20.45 9.60 8.24
C HIS A 93 -19.90 8.41 9.03
N ILE A 94 -19.13 8.71 10.07
CA ILE A 94 -18.74 7.70 11.06
C ILE A 94 -19.89 7.52 12.04
N ARG A 95 -20.65 6.43 11.90
CA ARG A 95 -21.78 6.12 12.78
C ARG A 95 -21.31 5.55 14.12
N GLN A 96 -20.32 4.66 14.07
CA GLN A 96 -19.78 4.01 15.26
C GLN A 96 -18.31 3.69 15.04
N SER A 97 -17.56 3.57 16.13
CA SER A 97 -16.18 3.11 16.13
C SER A 97 -15.95 2.11 17.25
N MET A 98 -15.10 1.13 17.05
CA MET A 98 -14.63 0.22 18.07
C MET A 98 -13.11 0.33 18.17
N VAL A 99 -12.62 0.60 19.38
CA VAL A 99 -11.19 0.67 19.69
C VAL A 99 -10.87 -0.52 20.57
N GLN A 100 -9.87 -1.32 20.20
CA GLN A 100 -9.31 -2.38 21.02
C GLN A 100 -7.82 -2.12 21.20
N LYS A 101 -7.31 -2.40 22.40
CA LYS A 101 -5.88 -2.31 22.66
C LYS A 101 -5.16 -3.28 21.73
N ASN A 102 -4.07 -2.82 21.12
CA ASN A 102 -3.28 -3.61 20.18
C ASN A 102 -3.97 -3.95 18.86
N GLN A 103 -4.96 -3.16 18.42
CA GLN A 103 -5.65 -3.35 17.14
C GLN A 103 -6.01 -2.02 16.47
N LEU A 104 -6.25 -2.07 15.16
CA LEU A 104 -6.74 -0.94 14.38
C LEU A 104 -8.16 -0.53 14.80
N VAL A 105 -8.48 0.75 14.66
CA VAL A 105 -9.83 1.26 14.96
C VAL A 105 -10.80 0.83 13.85
N LEU A 106 -11.86 0.12 14.23
CA LEU A 106 -12.91 -0.29 13.29
C LEU A 106 -14.01 0.76 13.25
N TYR A 107 -14.37 1.23 12.05
CA TYR A 107 -15.43 2.22 11.83
C TYR A 107 -16.62 1.62 11.08
N TRP A 108 -17.83 1.90 11.55
CA TRP A 108 -19.07 1.66 10.82
C TRP A 108 -19.48 2.95 10.12
N LEU A 109 -19.55 2.87 8.80
CA LEU A 109 -19.80 4.01 7.92
C LEU A 109 -21.26 4.02 7.46
N GLU A 110 -21.84 5.22 7.39
CA GLU A 110 -23.16 5.47 6.84
C GLU A 110 -23.03 6.44 5.67
N GLU A 111 -23.54 6.06 4.50
CA GLU A 111 -23.36 6.82 3.27
C GLU A 111 -24.16 8.11 3.30
N VAL A 112 -23.52 9.21 2.89
CA VAL A 112 -24.22 10.49 2.76
C VAL A 112 -24.85 10.58 1.37
N PRO A 113 -26.14 10.98 1.27
CA PRO A 113 -26.79 11.17 -0.02
C PRO A 113 -26.02 12.13 -0.92
N PHE A 114 -25.85 11.72 -2.18
CA PHE A 114 -25.08 12.46 -3.18
C PHE A 114 -25.67 13.87 -3.40
N GLY A 115 -24.82 14.91 -3.36
CA GLY A 115 -25.21 16.30 -3.63
C GLY A 115 -25.49 17.18 -2.40
N LEU A 116 -25.32 16.67 -1.17
CA LEU A 116 -25.50 17.44 0.07
C LEU A 116 -24.21 18.01 0.66
N ILE A 117 -23.04 17.72 0.07
CA ILE A 117 -21.73 18.06 0.64
C ILE A 117 -20.80 18.58 -0.46
N ASN A 118 -20.03 19.64 -0.19
CA ASN A 118 -18.98 20.12 -1.08
C ASN A 118 -17.70 19.28 -0.94
N ASN A 119 -16.86 19.26 -1.98
CA ASN A 119 -15.64 18.45 -1.95
C ASN A 119 -14.59 18.88 -0.92
N ASP A 120 -14.79 20.01 -0.24
CA ASP A 120 -13.86 20.56 0.74
C ASP A 120 -14.24 20.19 2.19
N ASP A 121 -15.40 19.55 2.42
CA ASP A 121 -15.96 19.35 3.77
C ASP A 121 -15.48 18.04 4.46
N TYR A 122 -14.57 17.28 3.86
CA TYR A 122 -14.12 15.99 4.39
C TYR A 122 -12.61 15.95 4.67
N ILE A 123 -12.22 15.17 5.69
CA ILE A 123 -10.81 15.02 6.04
C ILE A 123 -10.20 13.91 5.19
N LEU A 124 -9.30 14.28 4.28
CA LEU A 124 -8.35 13.36 3.67
C LEU A 124 -7.25 13.06 4.68
N LYS A 125 -7.41 11.96 5.43
CA LYS A 125 -6.23 11.30 6.01
C LYS A 125 -5.48 10.68 4.84
N HIS A 126 -4.51 11.40 4.32
CA HIS A 126 -3.46 10.76 3.55
C HIS A 126 -2.85 9.72 4.49
N PRO A 127 -2.82 8.42 4.15
CA PRO A 127 -1.78 7.60 4.75
C PRO A 127 -0.49 8.39 4.48
N GLU A 128 0.32 8.63 5.50
CA GLU A 128 1.67 9.18 5.32
C GLU A 128 2.47 8.11 4.55
N ARG A 129 2.15 8.01 3.26
CA ARG A 129 2.97 7.39 2.25
C ARG A 129 4.02 8.43 1.99
N SER A 130 5.08 8.34 2.78
CA SER A 130 6.40 8.79 2.40
C SER A 130 6.71 8.13 1.05
N PHE A 131 6.45 8.84 -0.04
CA PHE A 131 6.97 8.46 -1.34
C PHE A 131 8.45 8.84 -1.33
N VAL A 132 9.30 7.87 -1.02
CA VAL A 132 10.73 7.91 -1.30
C VAL A 132 11.10 6.63 -2.02
#